data_AF-A0AB33CCN1-F1
#
_entry.id   AF-A0AB33CCN1-F1
#
_cell.length_a   1.000
_cell.length_b   1.000
_cell.length_c   1.000
_cell.angle_alpha   90.00
_cell.angle_beta   90.00
_cell.angle_gamma   90.00
#
_symmetry.space_group_name_H-M   'P 1'
#
loop_
_entity.id
_entity.type
_entity.pdbx_description
1 polymer ?
#
loop_
_entity_poly.entity_id
_entity_poly.type
_entity_poly.pdbx_seq_one_letter_code
_entity_poly.pdbx_strand_id
1 'polypeptide(L)'
;MRPDTTLTQQLRDWATAVAGDQVLRTTATGTERVDVFGDLAQLAADAMRVESIVQCMEQTGRWKEARVLRTEYCMASLSEADRLARMARLGLKISRASYYAYLASAHAFVAGALSFAAASEVA
;
A
#
# COMPACT_ATOMS: atom_id res chain seq x y z
N MET A 1 12.79 -22.03 -8.06
CA MET A 1 11.87 -21.12 -7.33
C MET A 1 12.13 -19.73 -7.89
N ARG A 2 11.36 -19.34 -8.91
CA ARG A 2 11.53 -18.04 -9.59
C ARG A 2 11.01 -16.93 -8.67
N PRO A 3 11.54 -15.70 -8.72
CA PRO A 3 11.05 -14.60 -7.90
C PRO A 3 9.66 -14.23 -8.42
N ASP A 4 8.66 -14.86 -7.83
CA ASP A 4 7.73 -14.16 -6.99
C ASP A 4 8.20 -12.70 -6.72
N THR A 5 7.39 -11.71 -7.09
CA THR A 5 6.52 -11.11 -6.07
C THR A 5 7.22 -10.22 -5.01
N THR A 6 8.09 -9.30 -5.38
CA THR A 6 8.38 -8.16 -4.47
C THR A 6 7.16 -7.21 -4.38
N LEU A 7 6.06 -7.73 -3.84
CA LEU A 7 4.70 -7.20 -3.71
C LEU A 7 4.08 -6.64 -5.02
N THR A 8 4.29 -7.22 -6.21
CA THR A 8 3.81 -6.83 -7.59
C THR A 8 3.39 -5.35 -7.88
N GLN A 9 4.11 -4.26 -7.61
CA GLN A 9 5.34 -4.03 -6.87
C GLN A 9 5.00 -2.98 -5.79
N GLN A 10 4.84 -3.46 -4.57
CA GLN A 10 4.13 -2.90 -3.42
C GLN A 10 2.72 -2.26 -3.57
N LEU A 11 1.63 -2.99 -3.83
CA LEU A 11 1.11 -3.43 -5.14
C LEU A 11 0.80 -2.20 -6.03
N ARG A 12 1.81 -1.90 -6.86
CA ARG A 12 2.08 -0.73 -7.73
C ARG A 12 2.20 0.60 -7.00
N ASP A 13 3.01 0.57 -5.95
CA ASP A 13 3.35 1.64 -5.00
C ASP A 13 2.11 2.28 -4.39
N TRP A 14 1.36 1.39 -3.74
CA TRP A 14 0.05 1.60 -3.15
C TRP A 14 -1.07 1.80 -4.18
N ALA A 15 -0.87 1.30 -5.41
CA ALA A 15 -1.53 1.68 -6.67
C ALA A 15 -1.47 3.20 -6.94
N THR A 16 -0.25 3.72 -6.85
CA THR A 16 0.18 5.11 -6.99
C THR A 16 -0.39 6.00 -5.89
N ALA A 17 -0.10 5.62 -4.65
CA ALA A 17 -0.38 6.41 -3.45
C ALA A 17 -1.85 6.82 -3.33
N VAL A 18 -2.73 5.82 -3.51
CA VAL A 18 -4.20 5.93 -3.46
C VAL A 18 -4.84 6.52 -4.75
N ALA A 19 -4.09 6.45 -5.86
CA ALA A 19 -4.43 6.68 -7.28
C ALA A 19 -4.83 8.10 -7.76
N GLY A 20 -4.11 8.67 -8.73
CA GLY A 20 -4.64 9.65 -9.72
C GLY A 20 -3.60 9.92 -10.83
N ASP A 21 -3.87 10.17 -12.13
CA ASP A 21 -5.07 10.30 -12.99
C ASP A 21 -5.08 9.23 -14.11
N GLN A 22 -4.91 7.93 -13.79
CA GLN A 22 -4.84 6.89 -14.84
C GLN A 22 -5.41 5.52 -14.48
N VAL A 23 -6.20 5.40 -13.41
CA VAL A 23 -7.32 4.42 -13.45
C VAL A 23 -8.40 4.90 -14.46
N LEU A 24 -8.31 6.17 -14.91
CA LEU A 24 -9.26 7.00 -15.68
C LEU A 24 -9.13 7.00 -17.22
N ARG A 25 -8.26 6.19 -17.88
CA ARG A 25 -8.12 6.24 -19.37
C ARG A 25 -8.35 4.95 -20.13
N THR A 26 -8.84 3.89 -19.50
CA THR A 26 -9.09 2.61 -20.16
C THR A 26 -10.48 2.47 -20.80
N THR A 27 -11.18 3.58 -21.08
CA THR A 27 -12.30 3.64 -22.04
C THR A 27 -11.91 4.26 -23.38
N ALA A 28 -10.63 4.20 -23.79
CA ALA A 28 -10.22 4.56 -25.14
C ALA A 28 -9.94 3.29 -25.97
N THR A 29 -11.02 2.85 -26.64
CA THR A 29 -11.11 2.34 -28.02
C THR A 29 -10.14 1.27 -28.53
N GLY A 30 -10.74 0.16 -29.01
CA GLY A 30 -10.20 -0.61 -30.15
C GLY A 30 -9.53 -1.94 -29.80
N THR A 31 -10.32 -3.02 -29.84
CA THR A 31 -9.96 -4.38 -30.31
C THR A 31 -8.51 -4.83 -30.17
N GLU A 32 -8.17 -5.41 -28.99
CA GLU A 32 -7.22 -6.54 -28.76
C GLU A 32 -6.96 -6.73 -27.24
N ARG A 33 -8.02 -6.77 -26.41
CA ARG A 33 -7.89 -6.65 -24.95
C ARG A 33 -8.87 -7.56 -24.19
N VAL A 34 -8.61 -8.85 -24.06
CA VAL A 34 -9.43 -9.72 -23.20
C VAL A 34 -8.71 -10.10 -21.90
N ASP A 35 -7.38 -10.29 -21.91
CA ASP A 35 -6.63 -10.63 -20.67
C ASP A 35 -6.10 -9.41 -19.89
N VAL A 36 -5.67 -8.34 -20.56
CA VAL A 36 -5.05 -7.16 -19.90
C VAL A 36 -6.01 -6.42 -18.95
N PHE A 37 -7.31 -6.48 -19.22
CA PHE A 37 -8.32 -5.88 -18.35
C PHE A 37 -8.53 -6.68 -17.05
N GLY A 38 -8.38 -8.00 -17.09
CA GLY A 38 -8.49 -8.86 -15.92
C GLY A 38 -7.38 -8.56 -14.90
N ASP A 39 -6.15 -8.48 -15.38
CA ASP A 39 -4.97 -8.23 -14.53
C ASP A 39 -5.00 -6.85 -13.86
N LEU A 40 -5.50 -5.81 -14.55
CA LEU A 40 -5.62 -4.46 -13.99
C LEU A 40 -6.77 -4.34 -12.98
N ALA A 41 -7.91 -5.00 -13.24
CA ALA A 41 -9.03 -5.03 -12.31
C ALA A 41 -8.65 -5.75 -11.01
N GLN A 42 -7.93 -6.87 -11.13
CA GLN A 42 -7.42 -7.61 -9.97
C GLN A 42 -6.46 -6.76 -9.13
N LEU A 43 -5.53 -6.06 -9.79
CA LEU A 43 -4.60 -5.17 -9.09
C LEU A 43 -5.33 -4.03 -8.32
N ALA A 44 -6.35 -3.42 -8.93
CA ALA A 44 -7.14 -2.38 -8.29
C ALA A 44 -7.89 -2.91 -7.06
N ALA A 45 -8.49 -4.11 -7.17
CA ALA A 45 -9.15 -4.77 -6.06
C ALA A 45 -8.18 -5.05 -4.89
N ASP A 46 -6.96 -5.51 -5.21
CA ASP A 46 -5.95 -5.77 -4.20
C ASP A 46 -5.45 -4.49 -3.52
N ALA A 47 -5.30 -3.39 -4.26
CA ALA A 47 -4.93 -2.09 -3.68
C ALA A 47 -6.03 -1.52 -2.77
N MET A 48 -7.31 -1.64 -3.16
CA MET A 48 -8.45 -1.26 -2.32
C MET A 48 -8.50 -2.09 -1.03
N ARG A 49 -8.18 -3.38 -1.12
CA ARG A 49 -8.10 -4.26 0.04
C ARG A 49 -7.00 -3.81 1.01
N VAL A 50 -5.82 -3.44 0.50
CA VAL A 50 -4.74 -2.88 1.33
C VAL A 50 -5.16 -1.56 1.99
N GLU A 51 -5.80 -0.64 1.27
CA GLU A 51 -6.26 0.63 1.84
C GLU A 51 -7.28 0.41 2.97
N SER A 52 -8.23 -0.52 2.81
CA SER A 52 -9.20 -0.86 3.85
C SER A 52 -8.52 -1.39 5.13
N ILE A 53 -7.51 -2.25 4.99
CA ILE A 53 -6.73 -2.77 6.12
C ILE A 53 -6.02 -1.62 6.85
N VAL A 54 -5.54 -0.62 6.12
CA VAL A 54 -4.73 0.46 6.68
C VAL A 54 -5.61 1.52 7.35
N GLN A 55 -6.83 1.72 6.86
CA GLN A 55 -7.87 2.47 7.57
C GLN A 55 -8.29 1.77 8.86
N CYS A 56 -8.43 0.45 8.84
CA CYS A 56 -8.70 -0.33 10.06
C CYS A 56 -7.55 -0.18 11.08
N MET A 57 -6.29 -0.19 10.62
CA MET A 57 -5.13 0.06 11.47
C MET A 57 -5.18 1.45 12.14
N GLU A 58 -5.66 2.49 11.44
CA GLU A 58 -5.85 3.82 12.03
C GLU A 58 -6.94 3.83 13.10
N GLN A 59 -8.09 3.21 12.81
CA GLN A 59 -9.26 3.18 13.70
C GLN A 59 -9.01 2.36 14.98
N THR A 60 -8.16 1.34 14.89
CA THR A 60 -7.82 0.46 16.02
C THR A 60 -6.70 1.00 16.92
N GLY A 61 -6.27 2.26 16.70
CA GLY A 61 -5.29 2.95 17.53
C GLY A 61 -3.83 2.78 17.09
N ARG A 62 -3.57 2.08 15.98
CA ARG A 62 -2.24 1.91 15.38
C ARG A 62 -1.94 2.95 14.31
N TRP A 63 -2.37 4.18 14.59
CA TRP A 63 -2.31 5.30 13.65
C TRP A 63 -0.88 5.73 13.32
N LYS A 64 0.10 5.45 14.20
CA LYS A 64 1.53 5.77 13.94
C LYS A 64 2.10 4.84 12.88
N GLU A 65 1.84 3.55 12.98
CA GLU A 65 2.20 2.53 11.99
C GLU A 65 1.56 2.83 10.65
N ALA A 66 0.25 3.14 10.65
CA ALA A 66 -0.45 3.54 9.43
C ALA A 66 0.17 4.78 8.79
N ARG A 67 0.51 5.79 9.60
CA ARG A 67 1.11 7.03 9.10
C ARG A 67 2.53 6.85 8.58
N VAL A 68 3.34 6.01 9.22
CA VAL A 68 4.66 5.61 8.71
C VAL A 68 4.54 4.89 7.39
N LEU A 69 3.62 3.92 7.31
CA LEU A 69 3.36 3.14 6.10
C LEU A 69 2.95 4.06 4.94
N ARG A 70 1.94 4.92 5.15
CA ARG A 70 1.55 5.93 4.15
C ARG A 70 2.70 6.85 3.77
N THR A 71 3.57 7.23 4.70
CA THR A 71 4.72 8.09 4.39
C THR A 71 5.76 7.36 3.52
N GLU A 72 6.04 6.08 3.81
CA GLU A 72 6.95 5.26 3.00
C GLU A 72 6.46 5.18 1.56
N TYR A 73 5.16 4.87 1.37
CA TYR A 73 4.62 4.59 0.04
C TYR A 73 4.16 5.85 -0.72
N CYS A 74 3.48 6.79 -0.07
CA CYS A 74 3.01 8.01 -0.73
C CYS A 74 4.13 9.03 -0.97
N MET A 75 5.30 8.85 -0.34
CA MET A 75 6.43 9.77 -0.45
C MET A 75 7.73 9.03 -0.80
N ALA A 76 7.62 7.94 -1.55
CA ALA A 76 8.77 7.10 -1.93
C ALA A 76 9.88 7.88 -2.67
N SER A 77 9.53 8.98 -3.36
CA SER A 77 10.49 9.85 -4.05
C SER A 77 11.34 10.72 -3.12
N LEU A 78 10.96 10.85 -1.85
CA LEU A 78 11.68 11.64 -0.87
C LEU A 78 12.76 10.81 -0.17
N SER A 79 13.86 11.49 0.18
CA SER A 79 14.87 10.91 1.06
C SER A 79 14.25 10.56 2.42
N GLU A 80 14.83 9.57 3.10
CA GLU A 80 14.41 9.19 4.44
C GLU A 80 14.41 10.38 5.42
N ALA A 81 15.44 11.25 5.33
CA ALA A 81 15.55 12.44 6.16
C ALA A 81 14.38 13.41 5.91
N ASP A 82 13.98 13.61 4.65
CA ASP A 82 12.85 14.45 4.28
C ASP A 82 11.52 13.85 4.73
N ARG A 83 11.36 12.53 4.65
CA ARG A 83 10.19 11.82 5.18
C ARG A 83 10.06 12.00 6.69
N LEU A 84 11.15 11.83 7.44
CA LEU A 84 11.18 12.07 8.89
C LEU A 84 10.89 13.54 9.23
N ALA A 85 11.46 14.48 8.48
CA ALA A 85 11.19 15.91 8.67
C ALA A 85 9.72 16.25 8.38
N ARG A 86 9.13 15.66 7.34
CA ARG A 86 7.70 15.80 7.01
C ARG A 86 6.82 15.25 8.12
N MET A 87 7.14 14.07 8.64
CA MET A 87 6.41 13.47 9.77
C MET A 87 6.49 14.34 11.02
N ALA A 88 7.66 14.91 11.32
CA ALA A 88 7.82 15.85 12.43
C ALA A 88 6.94 17.09 12.29
N ARG A 89 6.78 17.63 11.07
CA ARG A 89 5.86 18.75 10.77
C ARG A 89 4.39 18.36 10.94
N LEU A 90 4.05 17.10 10.70
CA LEU A 90 2.71 16.54 10.94
C LEU A 90 2.47 16.12 12.40
N GLY A 91 3.38 16.46 13.32
CA GLY A 91 3.24 16.20 14.75
C GLY A 91 3.78 14.85 15.22
N LEU A 92 4.38 14.04 14.33
CA LEU A 92 4.97 12.75 14.67
C LEU A 92 6.50 12.83 14.62
N LYS A 93 7.10 13.27 15.74
CA LYS A 93 8.56 13.29 15.92
C LYS A 93 9.04 11.92 16.38
N ILE A 94 9.72 11.19 15.50
CA ILE A 94 10.23 9.85 15.79
C ILE A 94 11.68 9.71 15.33
N SER A 95 12.42 8.82 15.98
CA SER A 95 13.76 8.44 15.54
C SER A 95 13.70 7.56 14.28
N ARG A 96 14.81 7.47 13.56
CA ARG A 96 14.99 6.51 12.46
C ARG A 96 14.70 5.07 12.89
N ALA A 97 15.17 4.66 14.07
CA ALA A 97 14.92 3.31 14.58
C ALA A 97 13.42 3.08 14.80
N SER A 98 12.72 4.04 15.40
CA SER A 98 11.28 3.98 15.61
C SER A 98 10.51 3.96 14.28
N TYR A 99 10.97 4.70 13.27
CA TYR A 99 10.40 4.68 11.92
C TYR A 99 10.37 3.27 11.35
N TYR A 100 11.52 2.59 11.33
CA TYR A 100 11.60 1.23 10.79
C TYR A 100 10.88 0.19 11.67
N ALA A 101 10.85 0.38 12.99
CA ALA A 101 10.06 -0.47 13.88
C ALA A 101 8.55 -0.38 13.56
N TYR A 102 8.03 0.83 13.39
CA TYR A 102 6.65 1.04 13.01
C TYR A 102 6.36 0.54 11.60
N LEU A 103 7.28 0.72 10.65
CA LEU A 103 7.12 0.23 9.28
C LEU A 103 7.06 -1.31 9.22
N ALA A 104 7.97 -1.99 9.92
CA ALA A 104 7.96 -3.45 10.01
C ALA A 104 6.67 -3.97 10.66
N SER A 105 6.23 -3.30 11.73
CA SER A 105 4.99 -3.62 12.45
C SER A 105 3.75 -3.41 11.57
N ALA A 106 3.75 -2.39 10.71
CA ALA A 106 2.71 -2.12 9.74
C ALA A 106 2.67 -3.17 8.62
N HIS A 107 3.84 -3.55 8.07
CA HIS A 107 3.94 -4.62 7.07
C HIS A 107 3.44 -5.95 7.61
N ALA A 108 3.83 -6.33 8.84
CA ALA A 108 3.38 -7.56 9.47
C ALA A 108 1.85 -7.58 9.65
N PHE A 109 1.25 -6.45 10.02
CA PHE A 109 -0.20 -6.33 10.14
C PHE A 109 -0.91 -6.52 8.81
N VAL A 110 -0.46 -5.83 7.76
CA VAL A 110 -1.05 -5.94 6.42
C VAL A 110 -0.91 -7.36 5.88
N ALA A 111 0.28 -7.96 6.01
CA ALA A 111 0.51 -9.35 5.60
C ALA A 111 -0.39 -10.33 6.35
N GLY A 112 -0.56 -10.16 7.67
CA GLY A 112 -1.45 -10.98 8.48
C GLY A 112 -2.92 -10.83 8.08
N ALA A 113 -3.38 -9.60 7.86
CA ALA A 113 -4.76 -9.32 7.46
C ALA A 113 -5.08 -9.88 6.06
N LEU A 114 -4.16 -9.74 5.10
CA LEU A 114 -4.31 -10.32 3.77
C LEU A 114 -4.36 -11.85 3.81
N SER A 115 -3.53 -12.48 4.65
CA SER A 115 -3.51 -13.93 4.84
C SER A 115 -4.84 -14.43 5.44
N PHE A 116 -5.41 -13.70 6.41
CA PHE A 116 -6.70 -14.02 7.00
C PHE A 116 -7.85 -13.89 6.00
N ALA A 117 -7.87 -12.81 5.21
CA ALA A 117 -8.88 -12.60 4.18
C ALA A 117 -8.87 -13.72 3.13
N ALA A 118 -7.68 -14.12 2.67
CA ALA A 118 -7.53 -15.24 1.73
C ALA A 118 -8.02 -16.58 2.33
N ALA A 119 -7.77 -16.83 3.61
CA ALA A 119 -8.26 -18.04 4.28
C ALA A 119 -9.79 -18.07 4.44
N SER A 120 -10.43 -16.90 4.61
CA SER A 120 -11.88 -16.79 4.77
C SER A 120 -12.66 -16.93 3.45
N GLU A 121 -12.04 -16.70 2.29
CA GLU A 121 -12.68 -16.84 0.97
C GLU A 121 -12.72 -18.31 0.50
N VAL A 122 -11.99 -19.21 1.17
CA VAL A 122 -11.87 -20.65 0.83
C VAL A 122 -12.78 -21.53 1.71
N ALA A 123 -13.33 -20.98 2.80
CA ALA A 123 -14.20 -21.66 3.76
C ALA A 123 -15.69 -21.47 3.42
#